data_AF-A0A2U8H7B1-F1
#
_entry.id   AF-A0A2U8H7B1-F1
#
_cell.length_a   1.000
_cell.length_b   1.000
_cell.length_c   1.000
_cell.angle_alpha   90.00
_cell.angle_beta   90.00
_cell.angle_gamma   90.00
#
_symmetry.space_group_name_H-M   'P 1'
#
loop_
_entity.id
_entity.type
_entity.pdbx_description
1 polymer ?
#
loop_
_entity_poly.entity_id
_entity_poly.type
_entity_poly.pdbx_seq_one_letter_code
_entity_poly.pdbx_strand_id
1 'polypeptide(L)' 'MSGYAVKVQGGSAKVVDIKTGGIKRTVSGGILSAQVLGDMVQVTDKNGRVRVIEIKTGAVKRSL' A
#
# COMPACT_ATOMS: atom_id res chain seq x y z
N MET A 1 14.01 -2.67 -13.61
CA MET A 1 13.59 -2.68 -12.19
C MET A 1 12.13 -2.25 -12.15
N SER A 2 11.20 -3.13 -11.77
CA SER A 2 9.81 -2.75 -11.50
C SER A 2 9.74 -2.23 -10.07
N GLY A 3 9.60 -0.91 -9.92
CA GLY A 3 9.46 -0.25 -8.63
C GLY A 3 8.02 0.22 -8.43
N TYR A 4 7.60 0.29 -7.18
CA TYR A 4 6.30 0.85 -6.81
C TYR A 4 6.49 2.13 -5.99
N ALA A 5 5.59 3.08 -6.20
CA ALA A 5 5.41 4.23 -5.32
C ALA A 5 4.06 4.09 -4.60
N VAL A 6 3.93 4.73 -3.44
CA VAL A 6 2.66 4.80 -2.72
C VAL A 6 2.34 6.25 -2.36
N LYS A 7 1.10 6.65 -2.61
CA LYS A 7 0.55 7.94 -2.19
C LYS A 7 -0.62 7.71 -1.26
N VAL A 8 -0.62 8.38 -0.11
CA VAL A 8 -1.80 8.45 0.78
C VAL A 8 -2.62 9.68 0.41
N GLN A 9 -3.91 9.48 0.13
CA GLN A 9 -4.85 10.56 -0.22
C GLN A 9 -6.27 10.16 0.19
N GLY A 10 -6.97 11.04 0.91
CA GLY A 10 -8.37 10.80 1.30
C GLY A 10 -8.57 9.54 2.15
N GLY A 11 -7.65 9.25 3.08
CA GLY A 11 -7.71 8.07 3.94
C GLY A 11 -7.49 6.74 3.21
N SER A 12 -6.90 6.77 2.02
CA SER A 12 -6.57 5.59 1.23
C SER A 12 -5.10 5.64 0.77
N ALA A 13 -4.43 4.50 0.72
CA ALA A 13 -3.12 4.33 0.10
C ALA A 13 -3.29 3.79 -1.32
N LYS A 14 -2.77 4.52 -2.31
CA LYS A 14 -2.73 4.12 -3.72
C LYS A 14 -1.31 3.71 -4.09
N VAL A 15 -1.13 2.44 -4.45
CA VAL A 15 0.14 1.89 -4.93
C VAL A 15 0.17 1.96 -6.45
N VAL A 16 1.22 2.56 -6.99
CA VAL A 16 1.37 2.87 -8.40
C VAL A 16 2.65 2.22 -8.93
N ASP A 17 2.57 1.61 -10.10
CA ASP A 17 3.73 1.15 -10.85
C ASP A 17 4.50 2.37 -11.38
N ILE A 18 5.77 2.52 -10.99
CA ILE A 18 6.56 3.70 -11.34
C ILE A 18 6.82 3.78 -12.85
N LYS A 19 6.87 2.65 -13.55
CA LYS A 19 7.16 2.62 -14.98
C LYS A 19 5.95 3.01 -15.81
N THR A 20 4.77 2.51 -15.45
CA THR A 20 3.55 2.72 -16.26
C THR A 20 2.62 3.80 -15.72
N GLY A 21 2.81 4.24 -14.47
CA GLY A 21 1.86 5.11 -13.77
C GLY A 21 0.54 4.43 -13.40
N GLY A 22 0.40 3.14 -13.69
CA GLY A 22 -0.83 2.39 -13.44
C GLY A 22 -1.01 2.08 -11.95
N ILE A 23 -2.23 2.29 -11.45
CA ILE A 23 -2.60 1.89 -10.08
C ILE A 23 -2.63 0.36 -10.02
N LYS A 24 -1.82 -0.23 -9.15
CA LYS A 24 -1.80 -1.68 -8.89
C LYS A 24 -2.67 -2.05 -7.70
N ARG A 25 -2.79 -1.15 -6.72
CA ARG A 25 -3.54 -1.39 -5.50
C ARG A 25 -4.13 -0.10 -4.95
N THR A 26 -5.32 -0.23 -4.39
CA THR A 26 -5.89 0.78 -3.48
C THR A 26 -6.20 0.08 -2.17
N VAL A 27 -5.72 0.64 -1.06
CA VAL A 27 -6.01 0.16 0.29
C VAL A 27 -6.75 1.27 1.03
N SER A 28 -8.00 1.00 1.38
CA SER A 28 -8.86 1.91 2.13
C SER A 28 -8.89 1.55 3.62
N GLY A 29 -9.47 2.46 4.41
CA GLY A 29 -9.69 2.23 5.85
C GLY A 29 -9.19 3.35 6.75
N GLY A 30 -9.07 4.59 6.25
CA GLY A 30 -8.52 5.68 7.03
C GLY A 30 -7.01 5.55 7.20
N ILE A 31 -6.31 5.26 6.09
CA ILE A 31 -4.85 5.13 6.07
C ILE A 31 -4.20 6.49 6.35
N LEU A 32 -3.30 6.53 7.32
CA LEU A 32 -2.52 7.72 7.69
C LEU A 32 -1.11 7.68 7.10
N SER A 33 -0.51 6.50 6.99
CA SER A 33 0.82 6.33 6.41
C SER A 33 0.94 5.03 5.61
N ALA A 34 1.84 5.02 4.63
CA ALA A 34 2.13 3.84 3.84
C ALA A 34 3.58 3.87 3.32
N GLN A 35 4.16 2.68 3.15
CA GLN A 35 5.52 2.52 2.63
C GLN A 35 5.57 1.29 1.71
N VAL A 36 6.26 1.41 0.58
CA VAL A 36 6.59 0.27 -0.29
C VAL A 36 7.82 -0.45 0.24
N LEU A 37 7.75 -1.77 0.31
CA LEU A 37 8.78 -2.69 0.77
C LEU A 37 8.96 -3.80 -0.28
N GLY A 38 9.71 -3.51 -1.35
CA GLY A 38 9.83 -4.41 -2.50
C GLY A 38 8.47 -4.66 -3.17
N ASP A 39 8.03 -5.92 -3.19
CA ASP A 39 6.74 -6.35 -3.75
C ASP A 39 5.56 -6.23 -2.74
N MET A 40 5.78 -5.59 -1.59
CA MET A 40 4.79 -5.37 -0.54
C MET A 40 4.54 -3.88 -0.28
N VAL A 41 3.39 -3.59 0.32
CA VAL A 41 3.07 -2.29 0.91
C VAL A 41 2.70 -2.49 2.37
N GLN A 42 3.35 -1.73 3.25
CA GLN A 42 2.91 -1.54 4.63
C GLN A 42 1.96 -0.35 4.67
N VAL A 43 0.83 -0.48 5.36
CA VAL A 43 -0.08 0.63 5.65
C VAL A 43 -0.37 0.68 7.15
N THR A 44 -0.53 1.89 7.67
CA THR A 44 -1.00 2.14 9.04
C THR A 44 -2.27 2.96 8.98
N ASP A 45 -3.34 2.46 9.61
CA ASP A 45 -4.61 3.17 9.68
C ASP A 45 -4.73 4.09 10.90
N LYS A 46 -5.80 4.88 10.94
CA LYS A 46 -6.10 5.85 12.00
C LYS A 46 -6.28 5.24 13.39
N ASN A 47 -6.49 3.93 13.49
CA ASN A 47 -6.61 3.21 14.77
C ASN A 47 -5.26 2.60 15.19
N GLY A 48 -4.17 2.89 14.46
CA GLY A 48 -2.84 2.35 14.73
C GLY A 48 -2.63 0.93 14.21
N ARG A 49 -3.62 0.32 13.53
CA ARG A 49 -3.48 -1.03 13.00
C ARG A 49 -2.55 -1.02 11.79
N VAL A 50 -1.61 -1.97 11.77
CA VAL A 50 -0.64 -2.11 10.68
C VAL A 50 -1.00 -3.34 9.84
N ARG A 51 -0.98 -3.18 8.51
CA ARG A 51 -1.14 -4.29 7.56
C ARG A 51 0.01 -4.29 6.58
N VAL A 52 0.60 -5.47 6.36
CA VAL A 52 1.59 -5.71 5.30
C VAL A 52 0.93 -6.54 4.22
N ILE A 53 0.88 -6.00 3.00
CA ILE A 53 0.06 -6.52 1.90
C ILE A 53 0.97 -6.76 0.69
N GLU A 54 0.88 -7.93 0.09
CA GLU A 54 1.53 -8.23 -1.19
C GLU A 54 0.84 -7.44 -2.31
N ILE A 55 1.60 -6.67 -3.10
CA ILE A 55 1.04 -5.72 -4.07
C ILE A 55 0.35 -6.45 -5.23
N LYS A 56 0.94 -7.56 -5.71
CA LYS A 56 0.45 -8.32 -6.88
C LYS A 56 -0.84 -9.09 -6.57
N THR A 57 -0.83 -9.87 -5.50
CA THR A 57 -1.94 -10.77 -5.14
C THR A 57 -2.96 -10.08 -4.26
N GLY A 58 -2.51 -9.11 -3.47
CA GLY A 58 -3.31 -8.49 -2.45
C GLY A 58 -3.44 -9.24 -1.13
N ALA A 59 -2.73 -10.36 -0.97
CA ALA A 59 -2.76 -11.13 0.26
C ALA A 59 -2.20 -10.30 1.43
N VAL A 60 -2.93 -10.27 2.55
CA VAL A 60 -2.42 -9.71 3.81
C VAL A 60 -1.46 -10.73 4.41
N LYS A 61 -0.16 -10.40 4.46
CA LYS A 61 0.87 -11.27 5.01
C LYS A 61 0.99 -11.12 6.53
N ARG A 62 0.73 -9.92 7.06
CA ARG A 62 0.73 -9.61 8.48
C ARG A 62 -0.34 -8.57 8.81
N SER A 63 -0.91 -8.70 10.00
CA SER A 63 -1.76 -7.69 10.65
C SER A 63 -1.31 -7.59 12.10
N LEU A 64 -1.07 -6.36 12.56
CA LEU A 64 -0.69 -6.02 13.92
C LEU A 64 -1.68 -5.00 14.47
#